data_AF-A0A146K1A1-F1
#
_entry.id   AF-A0A146K1A1-F1
#
_cell.length_a   1.000
_cell.length_b   1.000
_cell.length_c   1.000
_cell.angle_alpha   90.00
_cell.angle_beta   90.00
_cell.angle_gamma   90.00
#
_symmetry.space_group_name_H-M   'P 1'
#
loop_
_entity.id
_entity.type
_entity.pdbx_description
1 polymer ?
#
loop_
_entity_poly.entity_id
_entity_poly.type
_entity_poly.pdbx_seq_one_letter_code
_entity_poly.pdbx_strand_id
1 'polypeptide(L)'
;CEIVNRCLILKNSVCGTIFKDSKQFDFVYAPLIEDVKTDQFCETNLHKIFMPNLKSIAYYGFYKSKLQDCQFSQLEKLTQHSFSYNKFQAANLPKLRIMESTYQFFRCCDLVEF
;
A
#
# COMPACT_ATOMS: atom_id res chain seq x y z
N CYS A 1 15.36 -1.14 9.03
CA CYS A 1 14.85 -0.29 7.94
C CYS A 1 15.70 0.97 7.91
N GLU A 2 15.81 1.62 6.76
CA GLU A 2 16.53 2.90 6.63
C GLU A 2 15.72 3.84 5.74
N ILE A 3 15.86 5.14 5.94
CA ILE A 3 15.25 6.16 5.08
C ILE A 3 16.38 6.89 4.37
N VAL A 4 16.41 6.81 3.05
CA VAL A 4 17.39 7.49 2.20
C VAL A 4 16.63 8.34 1.20
N ASN A 5 16.89 9.66 1.14
CA ASN A 5 16.19 10.59 0.23
C ASN A 5 14.66 10.45 0.27
N ARG A 6 14.08 10.38 1.48
CA ARG A 6 12.63 10.18 1.71
C ARG A 6 12.08 8.85 1.14
N CYS A 7 12.94 7.87 0.84
CA CYS A 7 12.55 6.50 0.51
C CYS A 7 12.80 5.58 1.70
N LEU A 8 11.74 4.94 2.20
CA LEU A 8 11.82 3.90 3.21
C LEU A 8 12.22 2.58 2.55
N ILE A 9 13.38 2.06 2.95
CA ILE A 9 13.94 0.82 2.43
C ILE A 9 13.72 -0.30 3.46
N LEU A 10 12.95 -1.31 3.06
CA LEU A 10 12.67 -2.52 3.83
C LEU A 10 13.32 -3.73 3.14
N LYS A 11 14.44 -4.21 3.70
CA LYS A 11 15.24 -5.32 3.15
C LYS A 11 14.80 -6.70 3.65
N ASN A 12 13.88 -6.76 4.61
CA ASN A 12 13.41 -8.02 5.20
C ASN A 12 12.04 -8.37 4.63
N SER A 13 11.71 -9.67 4.60
CA SER A 13 10.39 -10.16 4.17
C SER A 13 9.26 -9.89 5.16
N VAL A 14 9.60 -9.53 6.40
CA VAL A 14 8.64 -9.16 7.44
C VAL A 14 9.01 -7.79 8.01
N CYS A 15 8.01 -6.91 8.11
CA CYS A 15 8.14 -5.64 8.81
C CYS A 15 7.07 -5.55 9.92
N GLY A 16 7.52 -5.51 11.17
CA GLY A 16 6.64 -5.31 12.33
C GLY A 16 6.36 -3.85 12.67
N THR A 17 7.10 -2.91 12.08
CA THR A 17 6.95 -1.48 12.36
C THR A 17 5.68 -0.94 11.70
N ILE A 18 4.91 -0.19 12.48
CA ILE A 18 3.74 0.57 12.02
C ILE A 18 4.20 2.01 11.79
N PHE A 19 4.03 2.51 10.57
CA PHE A 19 4.43 3.85 10.15
C PHE A 19 3.24 4.81 10.02
N LYS A 20 2.16 4.52 10.74
CA LYS A 20 0.96 5.35 10.77
C LYS A 20 1.31 6.82 11.02
N ASP A 21 0.68 7.73 10.28
CA ASP A 21 0.87 9.19 10.32
C ASP A 21 2.28 9.68 9.94
N SER A 22 3.20 8.78 9.55
CA SER A 22 4.57 9.17 9.23
C SER A 22 4.64 10.04 7.97
N LYS A 23 5.39 11.14 8.09
CA LYS A 23 5.66 12.10 7.00
C LYS A 23 7.13 12.13 6.57
N GLN A 24 7.94 11.20 7.10
CA GLN A 24 9.40 11.17 6.90
C GLN A 24 9.81 10.60 5.53
N PHE A 25 8.90 9.91 4.85
CA PHE A 25 9.15 9.27 3.57
C PHE A 25 7.94 9.43 2.65
N ASP A 26 8.22 9.47 1.36
CA ASP A 26 7.24 9.56 0.27
C ASP A 26 7.26 8.32 -0.63
N PHE A 27 8.31 7.51 -0.51
CA PHE A 27 8.51 6.31 -1.30
C PHE A 27 8.77 5.12 -0.40
N VAL A 28 8.34 3.93 -0.83
CA VAL A 28 8.72 2.67 -0.17
C VAL A 28 9.32 1.72 -1.20
N TYR A 29 10.50 1.23 -0.88
CA TYR A 29 11.13 0.11 -1.57
C TYR A 29 11.16 -1.10 -0.64
N ALA A 30 10.30 -2.07 -0.92
CA ALA A 30 10.08 -3.24 -0.07
C ALA A 30 9.82 -4.50 -0.92
N PRO A 31 10.81 -4.97 -1.68
CA PRO A 31 10.63 -6.03 -2.67
C PRO A 31 10.30 -7.41 -2.08
N LEU A 32 10.60 -7.64 -0.80
CA LEU A 32 10.44 -8.94 -0.14
C LEU A 32 9.21 -9.01 0.76
N ILE A 33 8.54 -7.89 1.03
CA ILE A 33 7.37 -7.86 1.91
C ILE A 33 6.20 -8.56 1.20
N GLU A 34 5.61 -9.55 1.86
CA GLU A 34 4.45 -10.29 1.34
C GLU A 34 3.11 -9.80 1.92
N ASP A 35 3.13 -9.19 3.10
CA ASP A 35 1.91 -8.74 3.79
C ASP A 35 2.07 -7.35 4.40
N VAL A 36 1.06 -6.51 4.18
CA VAL A 36 0.93 -5.21 4.85
C VAL A 36 -0.06 -5.35 5.99
N LYS A 37 0.39 -5.01 7.20
CA LYS A 37 -0.39 -5.15 8.42
C LYS A 37 -1.43 -4.05 8.59
N THR A 38 -2.34 -4.26 9.52
CA THR A 38 -3.36 -3.27 9.88
C THR A 38 -2.70 -1.93 10.22
N ASP A 39 -3.21 -0.87 9.61
CA ASP A 39 -2.73 0.51 9.77
C ASP A 39 -1.25 0.77 9.41
N GLN A 40 -0.52 -0.19 8.81
CA GLN A 40 0.94 -0.11 8.72
C GLN A 40 1.47 1.13 7.99
N PHE A 41 0.79 1.60 6.96
CA PHE A 41 1.12 2.82 6.24
C PHE A 41 -0.04 3.82 6.25
N CYS A 42 -0.97 3.68 7.19
CA CYS A 42 -2.16 4.53 7.32
C CYS A 42 -1.79 6.00 7.51
N GLU A 43 -2.49 6.89 6.80
CA GLU A 43 -2.31 8.34 6.84
C GLU A 43 -0.84 8.80 6.61
N THR A 44 -0.09 8.11 5.74
CA THR A 44 1.28 8.51 5.33
C THR A 44 1.28 9.54 4.18
N ASN A 45 2.46 9.95 3.71
CA ASN A 45 2.65 10.80 2.52
C ASN A 45 3.15 10.00 1.30
N LEU A 46 2.79 8.73 1.18
CA LEU A 46 3.29 7.86 0.13
C LEU A 46 2.76 8.26 -1.25
N HIS A 47 3.67 8.51 -2.19
CA HIS A 47 3.33 8.77 -3.58
C HIS A 47 3.52 7.52 -4.43
N LYS A 48 4.64 6.80 -4.22
CA LYS A 48 4.96 5.57 -4.96
C LYS A 48 5.43 4.44 -4.06
N ILE A 49 5.04 3.22 -4.44
CA ILE A 49 5.45 1.99 -3.74
C ILE A 49 5.94 0.95 -4.73
N PHE A 50 7.09 0.35 -4.40
CA PHE A 50 7.60 -0.85 -5.03
C PHE A 50 7.53 -2.04 -4.06
N MET A 51 6.49 -2.87 -4.19
CA MET A 51 6.29 -4.11 -3.43
C MET A 51 5.80 -5.23 -4.36
N PRO A 52 6.62 -5.67 -5.34
CA PRO A 52 6.21 -6.64 -6.35
C PRO A 52 5.69 -7.98 -5.78
N ASN A 53 6.20 -8.41 -4.63
CA ASN A 53 5.84 -9.68 -3.98
C ASN A 53 4.71 -9.56 -2.94
N LEU A 54 4.10 -8.39 -2.79
CA LEU A 54 2.99 -8.18 -1.86
C LEU A 54 1.80 -9.04 -2.28
N LYS A 55 1.28 -9.86 -1.36
CA LYS A 55 0.16 -10.77 -1.56
C LYS A 55 -1.11 -10.30 -0.86
N SER A 56 -1.00 -9.69 0.32
CA SER A 56 -2.16 -9.25 1.08
C SER A 56 -2.01 -7.88 1.75
N ILE A 57 -3.12 -7.16 1.85
CA ILE A 57 -3.19 -5.88 2.58
C ILE A 57 -4.33 -5.95 3.60
N ALA A 58 -3.97 -5.80 4.87
CA ALA A 58 -4.89 -5.78 5.99
C ALA A 58 -5.61 -4.43 6.16
N TYR A 59 -6.49 -4.35 7.17
CA TYR A 59 -7.39 -3.24 7.41
C TYR A 59 -6.64 -1.91 7.49
N TYR A 60 -7.09 -0.91 6.73
CA TYR A 60 -6.43 0.39 6.64
C TYR A 60 -4.93 0.37 6.27
N GLY A 61 -4.41 -0.71 5.68
CA GLY A 61 -2.97 -0.86 5.41
C GLY A 61 -2.34 0.33 4.69
N PHE A 62 -3.04 0.90 3.70
CA PHE A 62 -2.67 2.12 2.99
C PHE A 62 -3.80 3.17 2.99
N TYR A 63 -4.63 3.21 4.02
CA TYR A 63 -5.69 4.20 4.14
C TYR A 63 -5.14 5.63 4.09
N LYS A 64 -5.72 6.52 3.27
CA LYS A 64 -5.32 7.94 3.14
C LYS A 64 -3.81 8.15 2.94
N SER A 65 -3.15 7.26 2.21
CA SER A 65 -1.69 7.32 2.03
C SER A 65 -1.22 8.23 0.89
N LYS A 66 -2.14 8.81 0.10
CA LYS A 66 -1.89 9.66 -1.08
C LYS A 66 -1.24 8.94 -2.27
N LEU A 67 -1.33 7.62 -2.31
CA LEU A 67 -0.69 6.82 -3.35
C LEU A 67 -1.22 7.17 -4.73
N GLN A 68 -0.31 7.27 -5.69
CA GLN A 68 -0.60 7.58 -7.10
C GLN A 68 -0.17 6.45 -8.02
N ASP A 69 0.93 5.77 -7.67
CA ASP A 69 1.58 4.76 -8.49
C ASP A 69 2.04 3.61 -7.58
N CYS A 70 1.70 2.38 -7.97
CA CYS A 70 2.02 1.20 -7.18
C CYS A 70 2.34 -0.02 -8.06
N GLN A 71 3.31 -0.80 -7.61
CA GLN A 71 3.66 -2.08 -8.24
C GLN A 71 3.30 -3.23 -7.31
N PHE A 72 2.12 -3.81 -7.52
CA PHE A 72 1.52 -4.88 -6.72
C PHE A 72 1.21 -6.13 -7.57
N SER A 73 2.20 -6.62 -8.32
CA SER A 73 2.04 -7.69 -9.30
C SER A 73 1.57 -9.04 -8.74
N GLN A 74 1.80 -9.29 -7.45
CA GLN A 74 1.41 -10.53 -6.77
C GLN A 74 0.25 -10.32 -5.79
N LEU A 75 -0.40 -9.16 -5.79
CA LEU A 75 -1.44 -8.86 -4.80
C LEU A 75 -2.70 -9.66 -5.10
N GLU A 76 -3.10 -10.47 -4.13
CA GLU A 76 -4.21 -11.41 -4.26
C GLU A 76 -5.40 -11.02 -3.40
N LYS A 77 -5.14 -10.37 -2.25
CA LYS A 77 -6.14 -10.13 -1.22
C LYS A 77 -6.11 -8.69 -0.69
N LEU A 78 -7.29 -8.08 -0.66
CA LEU A 78 -7.56 -6.81 0.00
C LEU A 78 -8.61 -6.98 1.09
N THR A 79 -8.49 -6.20 2.15
CA THR A 79 -9.48 -6.12 3.24
C THR A 79 -10.05 -4.70 3.35
N GLN A 80 -11.04 -4.51 4.23
CA GLN A 80 -11.78 -3.25 4.36
C GLN A 80 -10.88 -2.01 4.41
N HIS A 81 -11.21 -1.04 3.57
CA HIS A 81 -10.53 0.25 3.46
C HIS A 81 -9.00 0.22 3.23
N SER A 82 -8.45 -0.91 2.78
CA SER A 82 -7.02 -1.09 2.50
C SER A 82 -6.40 0.01 1.62
N PHE A 83 -7.15 0.51 0.62
CA PHE A 83 -6.73 1.58 -0.28
C PHE A 83 -7.62 2.83 -0.26
N SER A 84 -8.53 3.00 0.70
CA SER A 84 -9.45 4.15 0.64
C SER A 84 -8.71 5.48 0.71
N TYR A 85 -9.29 6.50 0.07
CA TYR A 85 -8.79 7.88 0.05
C TYR A 85 -7.37 8.02 -0.50
N ASN A 86 -6.99 7.19 -1.47
CA ASN A 86 -5.77 7.38 -2.24
C ASN A 86 -6.06 8.12 -3.57
N LYS A 87 -5.01 8.36 -4.35
CA LYS A 87 -5.02 9.20 -5.55
C LYS A 87 -4.52 8.44 -6.79
N PHE A 88 -4.70 7.12 -6.81
CA PHE A 88 -4.34 6.29 -7.95
C PHE A 88 -5.21 6.70 -9.14
N GLN A 89 -4.60 6.80 -10.32
CA GLN A 89 -5.36 6.92 -11.58
C GLN A 89 -5.69 5.54 -12.17
N ALA A 90 -4.74 4.62 -12.07
CA ALA A 90 -4.87 3.22 -12.43
C ALA A 90 -4.09 2.36 -11.43
N ALA A 91 -4.58 1.16 -11.15
CA ALA A 91 -3.87 0.19 -10.33
C ALA A 91 -3.84 -1.16 -11.05
N ASN A 92 -2.69 -1.57 -11.60
CA ASN A 92 -2.61 -2.87 -12.27
C ASN A 92 -2.48 -3.99 -11.23
N LEU A 93 -3.58 -4.68 -10.91
CA LEU A 93 -3.65 -5.72 -9.88
C LEU A 93 -4.04 -7.08 -10.48
N PRO A 94 -3.20 -7.68 -11.37
CA PRO A 94 -3.60 -8.78 -12.24
C PRO A 94 -3.90 -10.11 -11.51
N LYS A 95 -3.49 -10.22 -10.24
CA LYS A 95 -3.74 -11.39 -9.39
C LYS A 95 -4.80 -11.16 -8.32
N LEU A 96 -5.39 -9.96 -8.26
CA LEU A 96 -6.37 -9.64 -7.24
C LEU A 96 -7.61 -10.50 -7.44
N ARG A 97 -7.94 -11.31 -6.43
CA ARG A 97 -9.02 -12.29 -6.49
C ARG A 97 -9.94 -12.26 -5.27
N ILE A 98 -9.46 -11.70 -4.15
CA ILE A 98 -10.19 -11.65 -2.88
C ILE A 98 -10.29 -10.20 -2.41
N MET A 99 -11.51 -9.71 -2.26
CA MET A 99 -11.83 -8.46 -1.58
C MET A 99 -12.75 -8.78 -0.41
N GLU A 100 -12.19 -8.80 0.80
CA GLU A 100 -12.95 -9.07 2.02
C GLU A 100 -13.53 -7.79 2.59
N SER A 101 -14.81 -7.85 2.98
CA SER A 101 -15.60 -6.71 3.47
C SER A 101 -15.76 -5.63 2.37
N THR A 102 -15.97 -4.37 2.74
CA THR A 102 -16.35 -3.29 1.82
C THR A 102 -15.30 -2.17 1.74
N TYR A 103 -15.47 -1.27 0.78
CA TYR A 103 -14.79 0.03 0.71
C TYR A 103 -13.27 0.00 0.47
N GLN A 104 -12.70 -1.06 -0.09
CA GLN A 104 -11.26 -1.18 -0.37
C GLN A 104 -10.73 0.05 -1.11
N PHE A 105 -11.43 0.52 -2.16
CA PHE A 105 -11.09 1.72 -2.94
C PHE A 105 -12.04 2.91 -2.70
N PHE A 106 -12.70 2.97 -1.53
CA PHE A 106 -13.63 4.06 -1.23
C PHE A 106 -12.95 5.43 -1.30
N ARG A 107 -13.60 6.40 -1.95
CA ARG A 107 -13.10 7.77 -2.14
C ARG A 107 -11.74 7.84 -2.88
N CYS A 108 -11.41 6.85 -3.71
CA CYS A 108 -10.38 6.97 -4.75
C CYS A 108 -11.01 7.58 -6.02
N CYS A 109 -11.27 8.89 -6.00
CA CYS A 109 -12.07 9.55 -7.04
C CYS A 109 -11.40 9.57 -8.43
N ASP A 110 -10.07 9.45 -8.47
CA ASP A 110 -9.29 9.50 -9.71
C ASP A 110 -9.10 8.11 -10.35
N LEU A 111 -9.53 7.03 -9.65
CA LEU A 111 -9.32 5.66 -10.08
C LEU A 111 -10.30 5.30 -11.21
N VAL A 112 -9.75 5.04 -12.40
CA VAL A 112 -10.54 4.72 -13.60
C VAL A 112 -10.65 3.21 -13.80
N GLU A 113 -9.59 2.45 -13.50
CA GLU A 113 -9.50 1.01 -13.67
C GLU A 113 -8.55 0.36 -12.64
N PHE A 114 -8.85 -0.89 -12.26
CA PHE A 114 -8.00 -1.72 -11.41
C PHE A 114 -8.23 -3.23 -11.59
#